data_AF-A0AA88YSU3-F1
#
_entry.id   AF-A0AA88YSU3-F1
#
_cell.length_a   1.000
_cell.length_b   1.000
_cell.length_c   1.000
_cell.angle_alpha   90.00
_cell.angle_beta   90.00
_cell.angle_gamma   90.00
#
_symmetry.space_group_name_H-M   'P 1'
#
loop_
_entity.id
_entity.type
_entity.pdbx_description
1 polymer ?
#
loop_
_entity_poly.entity_id
_entity_poly.type
_entity_poly.pdbx_seq_one_letter_code
_entity_poly.pdbx_strand_id
1 'polypeptide(L)'
;QVKFAKRLYIEEINIYETFNAGGVKEIKSLNSSGQWDTLWETSKAEQITSSRIFSPTLQRMDYPTDTLDIIVDCSIARNFVEIDAVQIIGKRPDDSKNVEETEEKLRPCTEVSMWASSVRGFSSQRSSGKWAASQVIGSPNVYPAYSDNDRSWTQAKKRFNAYQYLTVGYSEHLFIKEVQIYETFNAGAVKEIKSLNPSGQWETLWNTTHVQHIRASRIFSPTIKIKDYVTDSLHITVDCTAANSYVYIDAIKIVGTRQIDG
;
A
#
# COMPACT_ATOMS: atom_id res chain seq x y z
N GLN A 1 16.12 1.55 -15.12
CA GLN A 1 16.38 2.56 -14.06
C GLN A 1 15.11 3.32 -13.67
N VAL A 2 14.85 3.43 -12.38
CA VAL A 2 13.72 4.14 -11.76
C VAL A 2 14.29 5.10 -10.72
N LYS A 3 13.89 6.37 -10.78
CA LYS A 3 14.30 7.40 -9.81
C LYS A 3 13.12 7.86 -8.97
N PHE A 4 13.32 7.90 -7.67
CA PHE A 4 12.34 8.29 -6.66
C PHE A 4 12.57 9.72 -6.21
N ALA A 5 11.52 10.36 -5.67
CA ALA A 5 11.60 11.75 -5.24
C ALA A 5 12.48 11.97 -4.00
N LYS A 6 12.76 10.91 -3.22
CA LYS A 6 13.51 10.97 -1.96
C LYS A 6 14.49 9.80 -1.87
N ARG A 7 15.66 10.06 -1.28
CA ARG A 7 16.63 9.02 -0.93
C ARG A 7 16.23 8.35 0.38
N LEU A 8 16.24 7.02 0.42
CA LEU A 8 15.92 6.22 1.61
C LEU A 8 17.01 5.17 1.86
N TYR A 9 17.24 4.84 3.13
CA TYR A 9 17.77 3.53 3.51
C TYR A 9 16.66 2.51 3.25
N ILE A 10 16.71 1.85 2.09
CA ILE A 10 15.63 0.97 1.63
C ILE A 10 15.53 -0.25 2.54
N GLU A 11 14.33 -0.50 3.06
CA GLU A 11 14.00 -1.66 3.88
C GLU A 11 13.08 -2.65 3.13
N GLU A 12 12.23 -2.16 2.23
CA GLU A 12 11.32 -2.97 1.41
C GLU A 12 11.18 -2.37 0.01
N ILE A 13 11.08 -3.23 -1.01
CA ILE A 13 10.74 -2.87 -2.39
C ILE A 13 9.50 -3.66 -2.78
N ASN A 14 8.49 -2.98 -3.33
CA ASN A 14 7.31 -3.60 -3.92
C ASN A 14 7.29 -3.28 -5.43
N ILE A 15 7.37 -4.30 -6.27
CA ILE A 15 7.23 -4.19 -7.72
C ILE A 15 5.86 -4.74 -8.11
N TYR A 16 5.03 -3.89 -8.71
CA TYR A 16 3.66 -4.22 -9.06
C TYR A 16 3.62 -4.74 -10.50
N GLU A 17 3.67 -6.06 -10.66
CA GLU A 17 3.67 -6.73 -11.97
C GLU A 17 2.22 -7.01 -12.42
N THR A 18 1.76 -6.35 -13.48
CA THR A 18 0.36 -6.38 -13.99
C THR A 18 0.07 -7.46 -14.99
N PHE A 19 1.03 -7.81 -15.84
CA PHE A 19 0.83 -8.73 -16.95
C PHE A 19 2.10 -9.53 -17.20
N ASN A 20 1.97 -10.86 -17.28
CA ASN A 20 3.10 -11.81 -17.34
C ASN A 20 4.18 -11.51 -16.28
N ALA A 21 3.81 -11.56 -15.01
CA ALA A 21 4.72 -11.36 -13.88
C ALA A 21 5.81 -12.45 -13.80
N GLY A 22 6.77 -12.26 -12.90
CA GLY A 22 7.86 -13.23 -12.66
C GLY A 22 9.13 -12.92 -13.44
N GLY A 23 9.15 -11.82 -14.19
CA GLY A 23 10.26 -11.44 -15.04
C GLY A 23 11.40 -10.71 -14.33
N VAL A 24 11.17 -10.14 -13.14
CA VAL A 24 12.23 -9.43 -12.40
C VAL A 24 13.37 -10.41 -12.07
N LYS A 25 14.57 -10.11 -12.57
CA LYS A 25 15.77 -10.96 -12.44
C LYS A 25 16.78 -10.39 -11.47
N GLU A 26 16.94 -9.07 -11.45
CA GLU A 26 17.93 -8.41 -10.62
C GLU A 26 17.45 -6.99 -10.27
N ILE A 27 17.73 -6.56 -9.04
CA ILE A 27 17.45 -5.22 -8.52
C ILE A 27 18.77 -4.67 -8.00
N LYS A 28 19.19 -3.50 -8.48
CA LYS A 28 20.39 -2.78 -8.05
C LYS A 28 20.06 -1.42 -7.48
N SER A 29 20.86 -0.95 -6.54
CA SER A 29 20.87 0.43 -6.04
C SER A 29 22.09 1.18 -6.54
N LEU A 30 21.90 2.44 -6.90
CA LEU A 30 23.03 3.34 -7.19
C LEU A 30 23.59 3.89 -5.87
N ASN A 31 24.87 3.66 -5.61
CA ASN A 31 25.56 4.14 -4.42
C ASN A 31 26.15 5.54 -4.60
N SER A 32 26.69 6.12 -3.51
CA SER A 32 27.25 7.48 -3.52
C SER A 32 28.47 7.67 -4.43
N SER A 33 29.16 6.58 -4.77
CA SER A 33 30.30 6.57 -5.68
C SER A 33 29.87 6.42 -7.15
N GLY A 34 28.56 6.32 -7.42
CA GLY A 34 28.01 6.09 -8.76
C GLY A 34 28.14 4.64 -9.23
N GLN A 35 28.42 3.70 -8.33
CA GLN A 35 28.47 2.27 -8.64
C GLN A 35 27.13 1.61 -8.30
N TRP A 36 26.82 0.52 -9.01
CA TRP A 36 25.62 -0.26 -8.78
C TRP A 36 25.92 -1.44 -7.86
N ASP A 37 25.23 -1.48 -6.72
CA ASP A 37 25.27 -2.63 -5.82
C ASP A 37 23.98 -3.45 -5.97
N THR A 38 24.09 -4.78 -5.97
CA THR A 38 22.93 -5.67 -6.13
C THR A 38 22.17 -5.82 -4.81
N LEU A 39 20.89 -5.44 -4.80
CA LEU A 39 19.98 -5.62 -3.67
C LEU A 39 19.34 -7.01 -3.67
N TRP A 40 19.07 -7.56 -4.85
CA TRP A 40 18.44 -8.85 -5.02
C TRP A 40 18.71 -9.39 -6.42
N GLU A 41 18.88 -10.70 -6.56
CA GLU A 41 18.99 -11.38 -7.85
C GLU A 41 18.43 -12.81 -7.79
N THR A 42 18.07 -13.35 -8.96
CA THR A 42 17.73 -14.76 -9.14
C THR A 42 18.38 -15.34 -10.40
N SER A 43 18.67 -16.63 -10.37
CA SER A 43 19.13 -17.38 -11.55
C SER A 43 17.98 -17.85 -12.45
N LYS A 44 16.74 -17.79 -11.98
CA LYS A 44 15.54 -18.24 -12.71
C LYS A 44 14.44 -17.20 -12.59
N ALA A 45 14.03 -16.65 -13.73
CA ALA A 45 12.76 -15.96 -13.82
C ALA A 45 11.61 -16.99 -13.79
N GLU A 46 10.43 -16.57 -13.37
CA GLU A 46 9.24 -17.40 -13.26
C GLU A 46 8.22 -16.98 -14.32
N GLN A 47 7.48 -17.93 -14.90
CA GLN A 47 6.36 -17.58 -15.77
C GLN A 47 5.10 -17.48 -14.90
N ILE A 48 4.70 -16.26 -14.54
CA ILE A 48 3.49 -16.03 -13.76
C ILE A 48 2.47 -15.32 -14.64
N THR A 49 1.41 -16.03 -15.00
CA THR A 49 0.36 -15.51 -15.91
C THR A 49 -0.67 -14.61 -15.20
N SER A 50 -0.57 -14.47 -13.88
CA SER A 50 -1.39 -13.56 -13.07
C SER A 50 -0.59 -12.34 -12.63
N SER A 51 -1.29 -11.27 -12.25
CA SER A 51 -0.68 -10.12 -11.59
C SER A 51 -0.15 -10.50 -10.21
N ARG A 52 0.88 -9.79 -9.72
CA ARG A 52 1.38 -9.93 -8.34
C ARG A 52 2.05 -8.66 -7.84
N ILE A 53 2.24 -8.60 -6.53
CA ILE A 53 3.19 -7.69 -5.89
C ILE A 53 4.43 -8.51 -5.57
N PHE A 54 5.54 -8.18 -6.22
CA PHE A 54 6.83 -8.83 -5.99
C PHE A 54 7.62 -8.04 -4.94
N SER A 55 7.80 -8.65 -3.76
CA SER A 55 8.44 -8.07 -2.58
C SER A 55 9.59 -8.95 -2.08
N PRO A 56 10.74 -8.98 -2.77
CA PRO A 56 11.84 -9.87 -2.41
C PRO A 56 12.53 -9.46 -1.10
N THR A 57 13.15 -10.43 -0.41
CA THR A 57 14.08 -10.15 0.69
C THR A 57 15.36 -9.52 0.13
N LEU A 58 15.68 -8.31 0.61
CA LEU A 58 16.79 -7.51 0.10
C LEU A 58 18.09 -7.78 0.87
N GLN A 59 19.21 -7.67 0.18
CA GLN A 59 20.51 -7.51 0.81
C GLN A 59 20.56 -6.15 1.53
N ARG A 60 21.07 -6.14 2.76
CA ARG A 60 21.19 -4.93 3.57
C ARG A 60 22.19 -3.97 2.93
N MET A 61 21.79 -2.70 2.85
CA MET A 61 22.67 -1.59 2.45
C MET A 61 22.84 -0.60 3.59
N ASP A 62 24.04 -0.05 3.74
CA ASP A 62 24.35 0.95 4.77
C ASP A 62 24.42 2.38 4.19
N TYR A 63 23.74 2.61 3.07
CA TYR A 63 23.64 3.93 2.44
C TYR A 63 22.23 4.20 1.90
N PRO A 64 21.82 5.48 1.82
CA PRO A 64 20.52 5.82 1.25
C PRO A 64 20.59 6.02 -0.26
N THR A 65 19.58 5.57 -0.99
CA THR A 65 19.45 5.75 -2.45
C THR A 65 18.05 6.18 -2.84
N ASP A 66 17.93 6.88 -3.97
CA ASP A 66 16.69 7.21 -4.65
C ASP A 66 16.63 6.58 -6.05
N THR A 67 17.57 5.72 -6.40
CA THR A 67 17.73 5.26 -7.78
C THR A 67 17.95 3.75 -7.78
N LEU A 68 17.04 3.05 -8.46
CA LEU A 68 17.10 1.61 -8.67
C LEU A 68 17.33 1.28 -10.13
N ASP A 69 18.07 0.21 -10.41
CA ASP A 69 18.02 -0.47 -11.70
C ASP A 69 17.31 -1.81 -11.52
N ILE A 70 16.27 -2.03 -12.32
CA ILE A 70 15.45 -3.23 -12.26
C ILE A 70 15.61 -3.92 -13.60
N ILE A 71 16.24 -5.09 -13.57
CA ILE A 71 16.52 -5.91 -14.73
C ILE A 71 15.39 -6.93 -14.85
N VAL A 72 14.76 -6.94 -16.02
CA VAL A 72 13.63 -7.82 -16.33
C VAL A 72 14.03 -8.78 -17.45
N ASP A 73 13.86 -10.07 -17.21
CA ASP A 73 14.05 -11.14 -18.18
C ASP A 73 12.71 -11.49 -18.85
N CYS A 74 12.52 -10.98 -20.06
CA CYS A 74 11.31 -11.23 -20.85
C CYS A 74 11.35 -12.56 -21.60
N SER A 75 12.44 -13.34 -21.55
CA SER A 75 12.57 -14.58 -22.34
C SER A 75 11.54 -15.65 -21.93
N ILE A 76 11.05 -15.58 -20.69
CA ILE A 76 10.11 -16.55 -20.13
C ILE A 76 8.64 -16.13 -20.34
N ALA A 77 8.35 -14.84 -20.45
CA ALA A 77 6.98 -14.33 -20.58
C ALA A 77 6.30 -14.71 -21.91
N ARG A 78 7.05 -15.23 -22.91
CA ARG A 78 6.60 -15.45 -24.31
C ARG A 78 5.99 -14.19 -24.97
N ASN A 79 6.09 -13.05 -24.30
CA ASN A 79 5.54 -11.73 -24.59
C ASN A 79 6.28 -10.70 -23.70
N PHE A 80 5.70 -9.51 -23.43
CA PHE A 80 6.26 -8.54 -22.47
C PHE A 80 5.83 -8.84 -21.03
N VAL A 81 6.69 -8.45 -20.09
CA VAL A 81 6.41 -8.33 -18.65
C VAL A 81 5.97 -6.89 -18.40
N GLU A 82 4.87 -6.70 -17.70
CA GLU A 82 4.33 -5.37 -17.39
C GLU A 82 4.53 -5.04 -15.92
N ILE A 83 5.20 -3.92 -15.66
CA ILE A 83 5.38 -3.34 -14.33
C ILE A 83 4.60 -2.02 -14.33
N ASP A 84 3.59 -1.94 -13.47
CA ASP A 84 2.73 -0.75 -13.34
C ASP A 84 3.36 0.29 -12.40
N ALA A 85 3.97 -0.19 -11.32
CA ALA A 85 4.59 0.67 -10.33
C ALA A 85 5.76 0.00 -9.63
N VAL A 86 6.62 0.83 -9.05
CA VAL A 86 7.65 0.43 -8.09
C VAL A 86 7.53 1.33 -6.88
N GLN A 87 7.51 0.75 -5.69
CA GLN A 87 7.50 1.45 -4.42
C GLN A 87 8.72 1.04 -3.61
N ILE A 88 9.38 2.04 -3.01
CA ILE A 88 10.41 1.85 -1.99
C ILE A 88 9.86 2.29 -0.64
N ILE A 89 10.16 1.53 0.42
CA ILE A 89 9.86 1.86 1.81
C ILE A 89 11.18 1.80 2.58
N GLY A 90 11.39 2.76 3.48
CA GLY A 90 12.64 2.84 4.22
C GLY A 90 12.81 4.16 4.98
N LYS A 91 13.89 4.27 5.74
CA LYS A 91 14.19 5.43 6.59
C LYS A 91 14.84 6.57 5.82
N ARG A 92 14.56 7.82 6.17
CA ARG A 92 15.23 8.96 5.54
C ARG A 92 16.57 9.30 6.20
N PRO A 93 17.52 9.88 5.45
CA PRO A 93 18.81 10.31 6.00
C PRO A 93 18.73 11.51 6.96
N ASP A 94 17.69 12.35 6.86
CA ASP A 94 17.47 13.52 7.71
C ASP A 94 16.89 13.14 9.09
N ASP A 95 16.19 12.01 9.19
CA ASP A 95 15.72 11.44 10.46
C ASP A 95 16.87 11.05 11.42
N SER A 96 18.13 11.07 10.97
CA SER A 96 19.32 10.68 11.75
C SER A 96 20.25 11.82 12.15
N LYS A 97 19.92 13.10 11.86
CA LYS A 97 20.84 14.24 12.11
C LYS A 97 20.38 15.34 13.07
N ASN A 98 19.30 15.15 13.83
CA ASN A 98 18.93 16.07 14.93
C ASN A 98 18.84 15.31 16.27
N VAL A 99 19.98 14.81 16.76
CA VAL A 99 20.10 14.37 18.15
C VAL A 99 21.41 14.93 18.71
N GLU A 100 21.41 16.24 18.98
CA GLU A 100 22.12 16.79 20.13
C GLU A 100 21.07 17.12 21.19
N GLU A 101 21.29 16.55 22.36
CA GLU A 101 20.49 16.45 23.57
C GLU A 101 19.67 17.68 23.98
N THR A 102 18.36 17.49 24.13
CA THR A 102 17.76 17.65 25.46
C THR A 102 17.09 16.33 25.83
N GLU A 103 17.52 15.74 26.94
CA GLU A 103 17.02 14.49 27.51
C GLU A 103 15.55 14.59 27.92
N GLU A 104 14.65 14.58 26.95
CA GLU A 104 13.29 14.04 27.10
C GLU A 104 13.17 12.80 26.22
N LYS A 105 13.91 11.75 26.61
CA LYS A 105 13.58 10.33 26.37
C LYS A 105 12.89 10.02 25.02
N LEU A 106 13.53 10.37 23.88
CA LEU A 106 13.07 9.89 22.57
C LEU A 106 13.25 8.37 22.52
N ARG A 107 12.15 7.64 22.74
CA ARG A 107 12.12 6.19 22.50
C ARG A 107 12.43 5.96 21.02
N PRO A 108 13.34 5.05 20.67
CA PRO A 108 13.60 4.75 19.27
C PRO A 108 12.28 4.31 18.61
N CYS A 109 11.89 5.02 17.56
CA CYS A 109 10.68 4.74 16.80
C CYS A 109 11.05 3.97 15.53
N THR A 110 10.41 2.83 15.31
CA THR A 110 10.59 2.06 14.07
C THR A 110 9.42 2.33 13.14
N GLU A 111 9.71 2.68 11.89
CA GLU A 111 8.70 2.74 10.84
C GLU A 111 8.36 1.31 10.41
N VAL A 112 7.07 1.03 10.33
CA VAL A 112 6.53 -0.29 10.00
C VAL A 112 5.38 -0.09 9.03
N SER A 113 5.27 -1.00 8.07
CA SER A 113 4.09 -1.09 7.21
C SER A 113 3.33 -2.37 7.51
N MET A 114 2.00 -2.32 7.45
CA MET A 114 1.16 -3.49 7.68
C MET A 114 -0.15 -3.42 6.91
N TRP A 115 -0.60 -4.59 6.47
CA TRP A 115 -1.89 -4.79 5.85
C TRP A 115 -2.99 -4.85 6.91
N ALA A 116 -4.22 -4.50 6.53
CA ALA A 116 -5.39 -4.76 7.35
C ALA A 116 -5.44 -6.24 7.72
N SER A 117 -5.57 -6.54 9.01
CA SER A 117 -5.59 -7.90 9.55
C SER A 117 -6.99 -8.38 9.91
N SER A 118 -7.96 -7.46 10.00
CA SER A 118 -9.34 -7.77 10.35
C SER A 118 -10.33 -6.78 9.77
N VAL A 119 -11.58 -7.21 9.60
CA VAL A 119 -12.73 -6.34 9.31
C VAL A 119 -13.56 -6.22 10.57
N ARG A 120 -13.71 -5.00 11.08
CA ARG A 120 -14.46 -4.68 12.31
C ARG A 120 -15.91 -4.26 12.02
N GLY A 121 -16.20 -3.86 10.78
CA GLY A 121 -17.53 -3.48 10.36
C GLY A 121 -17.59 -3.14 8.87
N PHE A 122 -18.79 -3.19 8.28
CA PHE A 122 -19.02 -2.79 6.90
C PHE A 122 -20.50 -2.47 6.68
N SER A 123 -20.82 -1.60 5.73
CA SER A 123 -22.22 -1.25 5.42
C SER A 123 -22.94 -2.38 4.68
N SER A 124 -22.31 -2.91 3.63
CA SER A 124 -22.83 -4.00 2.83
C SER A 124 -21.71 -4.68 2.05
N GLN A 125 -22.01 -5.87 1.54
CA GLN A 125 -21.13 -6.64 0.67
C GLN A 125 -21.97 -7.41 -0.34
N ARG A 126 -21.42 -7.71 -1.52
CA ARG A 126 -22.15 -8.43 -2.57
C ARG A 126 -22.46 -9.87 -2.21
N SER A 127 -21.56 -10.57 -1.51
CA SER A 127 -21.85 -11.87 -0.88
C SER A 127 -20.94 -12.11 0.33
N SER A 128 -21.22 -13.17 1.12
CA SER A 128 -20.47 -13.50 2.34
C SER A 128 -19.14 -14.24 2.13
N GLY A 129 -18.86 -14.71 0.90
CA GLY A 129 -17.57 -15.34 0.57
C GLY A 129 -16.86 -14.63 -0.57
N LYS A 130 -17.58 -14.37 -1.66
CA LYS A 130 -17.10 -13.67 -2.84
C LYS A 130 -17.43 -12.19 -2.76
N TRP A 131 -16.49 -11.33 -3.10
CA TRP A 131 -16.60 -9.88 -2.92
C TRP A 131 -16.96 -9.43 -1.49
N ALA A 132 -16.64 -10.27 -0.51
CA ALA A 132 -16.93 -10.02 0.90
C ALA A 132 -16.01 -8.93 1.45
N ALA A 133 -16.39 -8.29 2.55
CA ALA A 133 -15.54 -7.31 3.22
C ALA A 133 -14.21 -7.93 3.65
N SER A 134 -14.21 -9.22 4.02
CA SER A 134 -13.00 -9.97 4.38
C SER A 134 -11.95 -10.04 3.27
N GLN A 135 -12.30 -9.73 2.01
CA GLN A 135 -11.34 -9.73 0.91
C GLN A 135 -10.27 -8.63 1.06
N VAL A 136 -10.52 -7.58 1.86
CA VAL A 136 -9.52 -6.51 2.09
C VAL A 136 -8.42 -6.88 3.09
N ILE A 137 -8.48 -8.07 3.68
CA ILE A 137 -7.52 -8.53 4.69
C ILE A 137 -6.28 -9.09 4.00
N GLY A 138 -5.10 -8.68 4.47
CA GLY A 138 -3.81 -9.10 3.93
C GLY A 138 -3.37 -8.30 2.71
N SER A 139 -2.40 -8.86 1.99
CA SER A 139 -1.91 -8.27 0.74
C SER A 139 -2.95 -8.36 -0.38
N PRO A 140 -2.94 -7.42 -1.34
CA PRO A 140 -3.76 -7.42 -2.55
C PRO A 140 -3.80 -8.77 -3.26
N ASN A 141 -5.00 -9.22 -3.65
CA ASN A 141 -5.22 -10.44 -4.44
C ASN A 141 -5.54 -10.15 -5.92
N VAL A 142 -5.90 -8.90 -6.23
CA VAL A 142 -6.39 -8.46 -7.54
C VAL A 142 -5.49 -7.38 -8.14
N TYR A 143 -5.05 -6.41 -7.35
CA TYR A 143 -4.10 -5.40 -7.78
C TYR A 143 -2.80 -6.10 -8.21
N PRO A 144 -2.13 -5.63 -9.29
CA PRO A 144 -2.46 -4.43 -10.06
C PRO A 144 -3.49 -4.56 -11.21
N ALA A 145 -4.19 -5.69 -11.38
CA ALA A 145 -5.21 -5.82 -12.43
C ALA A 145 -6.45 -4.94 -12.20
N TYR A 146 -6.96 -4.32 -13.27
CA TYR A 146 -8.28 -3.67 -13.30
C TYR A 146 -9.35 -4.67 -13.75
N SER A 147 -10.11 -5.24 -12.80
CA SER A 147 -11.07 -6.30 -13.13
C SER A 147 -12.22 -6.43 -12.13
N ASP A 148 -13.38 -6.90 -12.61
CA ASP A 148 -14.45 -7.41 -11.74
C ASP A 148 -14.03 -8.78 -11.21
N ASN A 149 -13.37 -8.79 -10.05
CA ASN A 149 -12.82 -9.98 -9.44
C ASN A 149 -13.43 -10.21 -8.04
N ASP A 150 -13.77 -11.46 -7.74
CA ASP A 150 -14.42 -11.85 -6.48
C ASP A 150 -13.50 -11.85 -5.25
N ARG A 151 -12.21 -11.54 -5.46
CA ARG A 151 -11.18 -11.37 -4.42
C ARG A 151 -10.94 -9.92 -3.99
N SER A 152 -11.81 -8.98 -4.38
CA SER A 152 -11.87 -7.62 -3.81
C SER A 152 -13.23 -7.40 -3.15
N TRP A 153 -13.32 -6.59 -2.09
CA TRP A 153 -14.63 -6.18 -1.56
C TRP A 153 -15.40 -5.34 -2.58
N THR A 154 -16.71 -5.57 -2.69
CA THR A 154 -17.63 -4.63 -3.33
C THR A 154 -18.97 -4.58 -2.60
N GLN A 155 -19.67 -3.46 -2.72
CA GLN A 155 -20.95 -3.24 -2.05
C GLN A 155 -22.07 -4.12 -2.61
N ALA A 156 -23.15 -4.28 -1.83
CA ALA A 156 -24.31 -5.08 -2.24
C ALA A 156 -24.99 -4.52 -3.50
N LYS A 157 -25.64 -5.41 -4.26
CA LYS A 157 -26.45 -5.03 -5.42
C LYS A 157 -27.47 -3.95 -5.03
N LYS A 158 -27.72 -2.99 -5.93
CA LYS A 158 -28.59 -1.81 -5.73
C LYS A 158 -28.01 -0.73 -4.79
N ARG A 159 -26.76 -0.85 -4.33
CA ARG A 159 -26.04 0.21 -3.59
C ARG A 159 -25.09 1.02 -4.49
N PHE A 160 -25.50 1.26 -5.75
CA PHE A 160 -24.67 1.93 -6.76
C PHE A 160 -24.62 3.45 -6.59
N ASN A 161 -25.68 4.04 -6.03
CA ASN A 161 -25.78 5.48 -5.80
C ASN A 161 -25.93 5.77 -4.31
N ALA A 162 -25.02 5.24 -3.50
CA ALA A 162 -25.07 5.30 -2.04
C ALA A 162 -23.68 5.40 -1.43
N TYR A 163 -23.61 5.93 -0.20
CA TYR A 163 -22.39 5.85 0.60
C TYR A 163 -22.31 4.48 1.24
N GLN A 164 -21.11 3.92 1.26
CA GLN A 164 -20.79 2.62 1.84
C GLN A 164 -19.54 2.76 2.70
N TYR A 165 -19.30 1.81 3.58
CA TYR A 165 -18.11 1.86 4.43
C TYR A 165 -17.51 0.49 4.71
N LEU A 166 -16.22 0.53 5.04
CA LEU A 166 -15.45 -0.54 5.66
C LEU A 166 -14.79 0.02 6.92
N THR A 167 -14.82 -0.74 8.01
CA THR A 167 -14.00 -0.51 9.19
C THR A 167 -13.02 -1.68 9.30
N VAL A 168 -11.72 -1.39 9.30
CA VAL A 168 -10.66 -2.40 9.35
C VAL A 168 -9.77 -2.23 10.58
N GLY A 169 -9.18 -3.34 11.00
CA GLY A 169 -8.22 -3.40 12.09
C GLY A 169 -6.82 -3.83 11.62
N TYR A 170 -5.80 -3.47 12.40
CA TYR A 170 -4.40 -3.85 12.19
C TYR A 170 -3.86 -4.64 13.38
N SER A 171 -2.71 -5.30 13.21
CA SER A 171 -2.10 -6.15 14.25
C SER A 171 -1.43 -5.36 15.38
N GLU A 172 -1.04 -4.11 15.13
CA GLU A 172 -0.39 -3.23 16.10
C GLU A 172 -0.99 -1.83 16.04
N HIS A 173 -0.93 -1.10 17.15
CA HIS A 173 -1.28 0.32 17.17
C HIS A 173 -0.10 1.15 16.70
N LEU A 174 -0.28 1.94 15.63
CA LEU A 174 0.76 2.79 15.06
C LEU A 174 0.36 4.27 15.10
N PHE A 175 1.35 5.15 15.19
CA PHE A 175 1.19 6.52 14.72
C PHE A 175 1.14 6.49 13.19
N ILE A 176 -0.06 6.59 12.61
CA ILE A 176 -0.26 6.45 11.16
C ILE A 176 0.37 7.65 10.44
N LYS A 177 1.26 7.36 9.49
CA LYS A 177 1.89 8.32 8.59
C LYS A 177 1.33 8.28 7.17
N GLU A 178 0.92 7.11 6.72
CA GLU A 178 0.37 6.88 5.37
C GLU A 178 -0.74 5.84 5.40
N VAL A 179 -1.72 6.01 4.52
CA VAL A 179 -2.78 5.04 4.25
C VAL A 179 -2.81 4.79 2.74
N GLN A 180 -2.73 3.52 2.34
CA GLN A 180 -2.82 3.10 0.94
C GLN A 180 -4.05 2.21 0.76
N ILE A 181 -4.94 2.58 -0.16
CA ILE A 181 -6.16 1.83 -0.49
C ILE A 181 -6.03 1.33 -1.93
N TYR A 182 -6.10 0.02 -2.12
CA TYR A 182 -5.91 -0.63 -3.42
C TYR A 182 -7.26 -0.74 -4.11
N GLU A 183 -7.58 0.21 -4.98
CA GLU A 183 -8.83 0.26 -5.73
C GLU A 183 -8.65 -0.49 -7.07
N THR A 184 -9.43 -1.55 -7.31
CA THR A 184 -9.19 -2.47 -8.45
C THR A 184 -10.29 -2.48 -9.51
N PHE A 185 -11.39 -1.75 -9.30
CA PHE A 185 -12.43 -1.56 -10.31
C PHE A 185 -13.29 -0.35 -9.96
N ASN A 186 -13.56 0.51 -10.95
CA ASN A 186 -14.19 1.83 -10.78
C ASN A 186 -13.62 2.62 -9.59
N ALA A 187 -12.30 2.85 -9.60
CA ALA A 187 -11.58 3.58 -8.56
C ALA A 187 -12.02 5.06 -8.47
N GLY A 188 -11.59 5.76 -7.42
CA GLY A 188 -11.96 7.15 -7.19
C GLY A 188 -13.10 7.35 -6.20
N ALA A 189 -13.60 6.26 -5.60
CA ALA A 189 -14.80 6.27 -4.78
C ALA A 189 -14.53 6.62 -3.31
N VAL A 190 -13.28 6.53 -2.84
CA VAL A 190 -12.95 6.88 -1.44
C VAL A 190 -13.29 8.34 -1.17
N LYS A 191 -14.15 8.56 -0.17
CA LYS A 191 -14.66 9.87 0.22
C LYS A 191 -14.08 10.38 1.53
N GLU A 192 -13.88 9.49 2.49
CA GLU A 192 -13.37 9.83 3.81
C GLU A 192 -12.58 8.68 4.42
N ILE A 193 -11.47 9.00 5.07
CA ILE A 193 -10.67 8.10 5.89
C ILE A 193 -10.64 8.69 7.30
N LYS A 194 -11.00 7.87 8.28
CA LYS A 194 -11.03 8.20 9.71
C LYS A 194 -10.19 7.20 10.51
N SER A 195 -9.57 7.67 11.58
CA SER A 195 -8.93 6.84 12.62
C SER A 195 -9.72 6.86 13.91
N LEU A 196 -9.69 5.76 14.67
CA LEU A 196 -10.28 5.71 16.00
C LEU A 196 -9.29 6.27 17.02
N ASN A 197 -9.69 7.30 17.76
CA ASN A 197 -8.86 7.89 18.81
C ASN A 197 -8.99 7.10 20.14
N PRO A 198 -8.14 7.36 21.14
CA PRO A 198 -8.18 6.66 22.43
C PRO A 198 -9.48 6.85 23.24
N SER A 199 -10.27 7.90 22.96
CA SER A 199 -11.58 8.10 23.59
C SER A 199 -12.72 7.35 22.88
N GLY A 200 -12.42 6.56 21.85
CA GLY A 200 -13.39 5.78 21.09
C GLY A 200 -14.16 6.61 20.05
N GLN A 201 -13.66 7.78 19.68
CA GLN A 201 -14.26 8.66 18.68
C GLN A 201 -13.50 8.59 17.36
N TRP A 202 -14.25 8.64 16.24
CA TRP A 202 -13.66 8.66 14.91
C TRP A 202 -13.24 10.07 14.51
N GLU A 203 -11.96 10.24 14.17
CA GLU A 203 -11.43 11.51 13.67
C GLU A 203 -10.97 11.41 12.22
N THR A 204 -11.29 12.43 11.42
CA THR A 204 -10.97 12.45 9.99
C THR A 204 -9.47 12.66 9.76
N LEU A 205 -8.85 11.70 9.06
CA LEU A 205 -7.49 11.79 8.51
C LEU A 205 -7.50 12.47 7.14
N TRP A 206 -8.47 12.14 6.29
CA TRP A 206 -8.61 12.70 4.95
C TRP A 206 -10.07 12.68 4.51
N ASN A 207 -10.51 13.67 3.74
CA ASN A 207 -11.80 13.65 3.07
C ASN A 207 -11.80 14.47 1.77
N THR A 208 -12.83 14.24 0.95
CA THR A 208 -13.13 15.05 -0.23
C THR A 208 -14.62 15.32 -0.34
N THR A 209 -14.98 16.43 -1.01
CA THR A 209 -16.35 16.72 -1.43
C THR A 209 -16.67 16.20 -2.83
N HIS A 210 -15.64 15.87 -3.62
CA HIS A 210 -15.77 15.41 -5.00
C HIS A 210 -15.05 14.07 -5.17
N VAL A 211 -15.83 12.99 -5.35
CA VAL A 211 -15.31 11.68 -5.75
C VAL A 211 -15.20 11.58 -7.27
N GLN A 212 -14.39 10.63 -7.74
CA GLN A 212 -14.05 10.45 -9.14
C GLN A 212 -14.55 9.10 -9.65
N HIS A 213 -14.69 8.98 -10.98
CA HIS A 213 -14.88 7.69 -11.64
C HIS A 213 -13.66 7.40 -12.51
N ILE A 214 -12.74 6.57 -11.98
CA ILE A 214 -11.52 6.17 -12.65
C ILE A 214 -11.68 4.73 -13.13
N ARG A 215 -11.56 4.54 -14.45
CA ARG A 215 -11.61 3.22 -15.10
C ARG A 215 -10.22 2.59 -15.22
N ALA A 216 -9.52 2.56 -14.09
CA ALA A 216 -8.21 1.93 -13.92
C ALA A 216 -8.06 1.48 -12.47
N SER A 217 -7.20 0.48 -12.24
CA SER A 217 -6.74 0.12 -10.90
C SER A 217 -5.76 1.18 -10.41
N ARG A 218 -5.68 1.43 -9.10
CA ARG A 218 -4.67 2.32 -8.52
C ARG A 218 -4.42 2.02 -7.05
N ILE A 219 -3.28 2.50 -6.58
CA ILE A 219 -3.02 2.69 -5.15
C ILE A 219 -3.42 4.12 -4.79
N PHE A 220 -4.53 4.27 -4.08
CA PHE A 220 -4.94 5.56 -3.54
C PHE A 220 -4.21 5.84 -2.23
N SER A 221 -3.24 6.77 -2.25
CA SER A 221 -2.47 7.20 -1.09
C SER A 221 -2.52 8.74 -0.95
N PRO A 222 -3.59 9.29 -0.35
CA PRO A 222 -3.70 10.74 -0.18
C PRO A 222 -2.80 11.24 0.96
N THR A 223 -2.42 12.53 0.91
CA THR A 223 -1.83 13.19 2.07
C THR A 223 -2.86 13.26 3.21
N ILE A 224 -2.57 12.60 4.32
CA ILE A 224 -3.44 12.56 5.50
C ILE A 224 -3.06 13.62 6.54
N LYS A 225 -4.03 14.00 7.38
CA LYS A 225 -3.80 14.75 8.61
C LYS A 225 -3.22 13.81 9.66
N ILE A 226 -1.96 14.02 10.03
CA ILE A 226 -1.30 13.24 11.08
C ILE A 226 -1.98 13.50 12.44
N LYS A 227 -2.11 12.43 13.23
CA LYS A 227 -2.71 12.46 14.55
C LYS A 227 -1.70 12.05 15.60
N ASP A 228 -1.73 12.73 16.74
CA ASP A 228 -0.83 12.49 17.86
C ASP A 228 -1.40 11.41 18.81
N TYR A 229 -1.73 10.26 18.22
CA TYR A 229 -2.11 9.07 18.95
C TYR A 229 -1.85 7.84 18.10
N VAL A 230 -1.60 6.71 18.75
CA VAL A 230 -1.55 5.42 18.07
C VAL A 230 -2.96 4.88 17.84
N THR A 231 -3.15 4.20 16.72
CA THR A 231 -4.42 3.53 16.41
C THR A 231 -4.15 2.28 15.58
N ASP A 232 -5.04 1.32 15.69
CA ASP A 232 -5.07 0.09 14.91
C ASP A 232 -6.32 0.02 14.04
N SER A 233 -7.02 1.14 13.86
CA SER A 233 -8.37 1.16 13.30
C SER A 233 -8.53 2.25 12.26
N LEU A 234 -8.99 1.88 11.07
CA LEU A 234 -9.47 2.82 10.07
C LEU A 234 -10.94 2.59 9.75
N HIS A 235 -11.66 3.68 9.52
CA HIS A 235 -12.99 3.71 8.95
C HIS A 235 -12.93 4.44 7.60
N ILE A 236 -13.31 3.74 6.54
CA ILE A 236 -13.21 4.19 5.16
C ILE A 236 -14.61 4.30 4.60
N THR A 237 -15.02 5.52 4.25
CA THR A 237 -16.28 5.76 3.54
C THR A 237 -15.99 5.86 2.05
N VAL A 238 -16.76 5.13 1.24
CA VAL A 238 -16.80 5.28 -0.21
C VAL A 238 -18.13 5.85 -0.67
N ASP A 239 -18.09 6.71 -1.68
CA ASP A 239 -19.23 7.31 -2.34
C ASP A 239 -19.34 6.73 -3.75
N CYS A 240 -20.31 5.82 -3.92
CA CYS A 240 -20.46 5.09 -5.16
C CYS A 240 -21.12 5.93 -6.27
N THR A 241 -21.60 7.14 -5.96
CA THR A 241 -22.44 7.95 -6.86
C THR A 241 -21.76 8.29 -8.18
N ALA A 242 -20.45 8.61 -8.17
CA ALA A 242 -19.71 8.96 -9.38
C ALA A 242 -19.57 7.79 -10.36
N ALA A 243 -19.31 6.59 -9.86
CA ALA A 243 -19.27 5.38 -10.70
C ALA A 243 -20.67 4.91 -11.09
N ASN A 244 -21.68 5.19 -10.25
CA ASN A 244 -23.04 4.66 -10.32
C ASN A 244 -23.07 3.16 -10.65
N SER A 245 -22.13 2.42 -10.07
CA SER A 245 -21.86 1.00 -10.31
C SER A 245 -21.13 0.42 -9.10
N TYR A 246 -20.71 -0.83 -9.20
CA TYR A 246 -19.84 -1.46 -8.22
C TYR A 246 -18.46 -0.79 -8.17
N VAL A 247 -17.94 -0.58 -6.97
CA VAL A 247 -16.57 -0.10 -6.72
C VAL A 247 -15.83 -1.17 -5.92
N TYR A 248 -14.54 -1.36 -6.17
CA TYR A 248 -13.80 -2.50 -5.64
C TYR A 248 -12.58 -2.05 -4.84
N ILE A 249 -12.48 -2.50 -3.59
CA ILE A 249 -11.31 -2.34 -2.74
C ILE A 249 -10.72 -3.73 -2.51
N ASP A 250 -9.47 -3.91 -2.89
CA ASP A 250 -8.75 -5.19 -2.81
C ASP A 250 -7.96 -5.33 -1.51
N ALA A 251 -7.29 -4.27 -1.05
CA ALA A 251 -6.59 -4.27 0.22
C ALA A 251 -6.42 -2.85 0.77
N ILE A 252 -6.07 -2.77 2.05
CA ILE A 252 -5.75 -1.53 2.73
C ILE A 252 -4.46 -1.72 3.53
N LYS A 253 -3.47 -0.84 3.30
CA LYS A 253 -2.16 -0.83 4.00
C LYS A 253 -2.04 0.46 4.79
N ILE A 254 -1.38 0.39 5.94
CA ILE A 254 -0.87 1.56 6.65
C ILE A 254 0.65 1.52 6.71
N VAL A 255 1.24 2.71 6.73
CA VAL A 255 2.63 2.93 7.16
C VAL A 255 2.57 3.84 8.37
N GLY A 256 3.30 3.50 9.42
CA GLY A 256 3.34 4.28 10.64
C GLY A 256 4.54 3.96 11.49
N THR A 257 4.64 4.59 12.65
CA THR A 257 5.71 4.32 13.61
C THR A 257 5.17 3.70 14.89
N ARG A 258 5.91 2.70 15.40
CA ARG A 258 5.74 2.20 16.78
C ARG A 258 6.86 2.71 17.65
N GLN A 259 6.55 3.07 18.90
CA GLN A 259 7.56 3.31 19.92
C GLN A 259 8.12 1.96 20.38
N ILE A 260 9.44 1.83 20.47
CA ILE A 260 10.07 0.68 21.11
C ILE A 260 10.00 0.91 22.62
N ASP A 261 9.28 0.04 23.32
CA ASP A 261 9.41 -0.08 24.77
C ASP A 261 10.73 -0.82 25.05
N GLY A 262 11.63 -0.13 25.75
CA GLY A 262 12.91 -0.69 26.19
C GLY A 262 12.80 -1.53 27.45
#